data_AF-T0ZPV8-F1
#
_entry.id   AF-T0ZPV8-F1
#
_cell.length_a   1.000
_cell.length_b   1.000
_cell.length_c   1.000
_cell.angle_alpha   90.00
_cell.angle_beta   90.00
_cell.angle_gamma   90.00
#
_symmetry.space_group_name_H-M   'P 1'
#
loop_
_entity.id
_entity.type
_entity.pdbx_description
1 polymer ?
#
loop_
_entity_poly.entity_id
_entity_poly.type
_entity_poly.pdbx_seq_one_letter_code
_entity_poly.pdbx_strand_id
1 'polypeptide(L)' 'MIRLDAIWDQLFPAEQTRIVKLLVEKVIVSPNDLEVRLRANGIERLVLELRPKPVDQPEEALA' A
#
# COMPACT_ATOMS: atom_id res chain seq x y z
N MET A 1 6.44 12.44 -8.86
CA MET A 1 5.84 11.77 -7.68
C MET A 1 4.45 11.34 -8.08
N ILE A 2 4.15 10.05 -8.06
CA ILE A 2 2.79 9.57 -8.34
C ILE A 2 1.93 9.97 -7.14
N ARG A 3 0.86 10.71 -7.42
CA ARG A 3 -0.15 11.13 -6.47
C ARG A 3 -1.11 9.94 -6.28
N LEU A 4 -1.14 9.33 -5.09
CA LEU A 4 -1.98 8.14 -4.83
C LEU A 4 -3.46 8.42 -5.10
N ASP A 5 -3.91 9.64 -4.81
CA ASP A 5 -5.25 10.14 -5.12
C ASP A 5 -5.59 10.10 -6.62
N ALA A 6 -4.60 10.29 -7.49
CA ALA A 6 -4.81 10.31 -8.94
C ALA A 6 -4.99 8.91 -9.55
N ILE A 7 -4.58 7.86 -8.85
CA ILE A 7 -4.60 6.48 -9.35
C ILE A 7 -5.52 5.57 -8.53
N TRP A 8 -6.09 6.06 -7.43
CA TRP A 8 -6.83 5.24 -6.47
C TRP A 8 -7.95 4.42 -7.13
N ASP A 9 -8.75 5.07 -7.98
CA ASP A 9 -9.88 4.43 -8.68
C ASP A 9 -9.45 3.47 -9.80
N GLN A 10 -8.16 3.48 -10.16
CA GLN A 10 -7.57 2.61 -11.18
C GLN A 10 -6.96 1.35 -10.58
N LEU A 11 -6.76 1.32 -9.25
CA LEU A 11 -6.21 0.18 -8.54
C LEU A 11 -7.24 -0.96 -8.48
N PHE A 12 -6.76 -2.19 -8.60
CA PHE A 12 -7.59 -3.36 -8.35
C PHE A 12 -8.04 -3.39 -6.88
N PRO A 13 -9.20 -3.98 -6.53
CA PRO A 13 -9.69 -4.04 -5.15
C PRO A 13 -8.69 -4.64 -4.15
N ALA A 14 -7.89 -5.62 -4.60
CA ALA A 14 -6.84 -6.23 -3.81
C ALA A 14 -5.71 -5.24 -3.47
N GLU A 15 -5.35 -4.35 -4.41
CA GLU A 15 -4.31 -3.35 -4.22
C GLU A 15 -4.77 -2.25 -3.27
N GLN A 16 -5.99 -1.74 -3.45
CA GLN A 16 -6.60 -0.79 -2.49
C GLN A 16 -6.62 -1.37 -1.08
N THR A 17 -7.05 -2.64 -0.95
CA THR A 17 -7.07 -3.36 0.34
C THR A 17 -5.68 -3.45 0.97
N ARG A 18 -4.66 -3.74 0.15
CA ARG A 18 -3.26 -3.82 0.62
C ARG A 18 -2.78 -2.48 1.16
N ILE A 19 -3.06 -1.40 0.43
CA ILE A 19 -2.74 -0.04 0.88
C ILE A 19 -3.43 0.29 2.20
N VAL A 20 -4.73 0.02 2.33
CA VAL A 20 -5.46 0.26 3.59
C VAL A 20 -4.84 -0.53 4.76
N LYS A 21 -4.46 -1.80 4.55
CA LYS A 21 -3.82 -2.63 5.58
C LYS A 21 -2.44 -2.13 6.03
N LEU A 22 -1.71 -1.45 5.14
CA LEU A 22 -0.42 -0.82 5.48
C LEU A 22 -0.61 0.46 6.30
N LEU A 23 -1.70 1.18 6.07
CA LEU A 23 -1.97 2.46 6.73
C LEU A 23 -2.71 2.28 8.06
N VAL A 24 -3.63 1.32 8.13
CA VAL A 24 -4.50 1.12 9.28
C VAL A 24 -3.92 0.06 10.21
N GLU A 25 -3.81 0.42 11.48
CA GLU A 25 -3.41 -0.47 12.55
C GLU A 25 -4.60 -1.28 13.06
N LYS A 26 -5.70 -0.59 13.37
CA LYS A 26 -6.90 -1.17 13.94
C LYS A 26 -8.12 -0.36 13.55
N VAL A 27 -9.23 -1.06 13.33
CA VAL A 27 -10.56 -0.47 13.23
C VAL A 27 -11.38 -0.98 14.41
N ILE A 28 -11.98 -0.08 15.17
CA ILE A 28 -12.94 -0.40 16.23
C ILE A 28 -14.30 0.06 15.72
N VAL A 29 -15.25 -0.88 15.66
CA VAL A 29 -16.62 -0.64 15.19
C VAL A 29 -17.52 -0.67 16.40
N SER A 30 -18.26 0.41 16.63
CA SER A 30 -19.31 0.51 17.64
C SER A 30 -20.66 0.71 16.96
N PRO A 31 -21.79 0.55 17.68
CA PRO A 31 -23.11 0.75 17.08
C PRO A 31 -23.32 2.13 16.46
N ASN A 32 -22.66 3.16 16.99
CA ASN A 32 -22.86 4.56 16.59
C ASN A 32 -21.60 5.23 16.03
N ASP A 33 -20.43 4.58 16.10
CA ASP A 33 -19.16 5.17 15.72
C ASP A 33 -18.19 4.16 15.10
N LEU A 34 -17.17 4.72 14.45
CA LEU A 34 -16.04 3.99 13.89
C LEU A 34 -14.76 4.73 14.31
N GLU A 35 -13.90 4.05 15.07
CA GLU A 35 -12.56 4.55 15.38
C GLU A 35 -11.54 3.83 14.49
N VAL A 36 -10.76 4.61 13.73
CA VAL A 36 -9.68 4.10 12.89
C VAL A 36 -8.35 4.55 13.47
N ARG A 37 -7.53 3.60 13.89
CA ARG A 37 -6.15 3.85 14.33
C ARG A 37 -5.20 3.65 13.16
N LEU A 38 -4.44 4.67 12.84
CA LEU A 38 -3.42 4.64 11.80
C LEU A 38 -2.07 4.21 12.37
N ARG A 39 -1.30 3.47 11.58
CA ARG A 39 0.08 3.12 11.93
C ARG A 39 0.97 4.36 11.81
N ALA A 40 1.79 4.62 12.81
CA ALA A 40 2.74 5.73 12.80
C ALA A 40 3.71 5.69 11.59
N ASN A 41 4.10 4.48 11.16
CA ASN A 41 4.98 4.25 10.01
C ASN A 41 4.24 3.76 8.75
N GLY A 42 2.92 3.93 8.68
CA GLY A 42 2.11 3.40 7.57
C GLY A 42 2.52 3.97 6.21
N ILE A 43 2.79 5.28 6.15
CA ILE A 43 3.20 5.97 4.92
C ILE A 43 4.58 5.50 4.46
N GLU A 44 5.53 5.33 5.38
CA GLU A 44 6.89 4.86 5.05
C GLU A 44 6.85 3.46 4.43
N ARG A 45 6.06 2.55 5.03
CA ARG A 45 5.84 1.20 4.50
C ARG A 45 5.18 1.22 3.13
N LEU A 46 4.16 2.05 2.95
CA LEU A 46 3.49 2.22 1.66
C LEU A 46 4.47 2.71 0.58
N VAL A 47 5.30 3.70 0.89
CA VAL A 47 6.32 4.20 -0.04
C VAL A 47 7.32 3.12 -0.41
N LEU A 48 7.76 2.30 0.55
CA LEU A 48 8.67 1.17 0.27
C LEU A 48 8.05 0.12 -0.65
N GLU A 49 6.74 -0.13 -0.52
CA GLU A 49 6.03 -1.12 -1.33
C GLU A 49 5.67 -0.61 -2.74
N LEU A 50 5.46 0.70 -2.88
CA LEU A 50 5.25 1.35 -4.18
C LEU A 50 6.55 1.60 -4.95
N ARG A 51 7.72 1.42 -4.30
CA ARG A 51 8.98 1.53 -5.02
C ARG A 51 9.05 0.41 -6.06
N PRO A 52 9.34 0.72 -7.33
CA PRO A 52 9.56 -0.30 -8.33
C PRO A 52 10.70 -1.19 -7.83
N LYS A 53 10.43 -2.48 -7.69
CA LYS A 53 11.48 -3.45 -7.42
C LYS A 53 12.43 -3.41 -8.61
N PRO A 54 13.75 -3.30 -8.41
CA PRO A 54 14.70 -3.50 -9.50
C PRO A 54 14.33 -4.81 -10.18
N VAL A 55 14.05 -4.77 -11.48
CA VAL A 55 13.92 -5.98 -12.26
C VAL A 55 15.30 -6.61 -12.25
N ASP A 56 15.47 -7.65 -11.43
CA ASP A 56 16.68 -8.47 -11.48
C ASP A 56 16.77 -8.99 -12.92
N GLN A 57 17.72 -8.47 -13.70
CA GLN A 57 18.01 -8.98 -15.03
C GLN A 57 18.44 -10.44 -14.88
N PRO A 58 17.84 -11.39 -15.61
CA PRO A 58 18.30 -12.76 -15.57
C PRO A 58 19.75 -12.80 -16.07
N GLU A 59 20.65 -13.23 -15.19
CA GLU A 59 22.09 -13.43 -15.39
C GLU A 59 22.39 -14.63 -16.32
N GLU A 60 21.49 -14.97 -17.24
CA GLU A 60 21.53 -16.24 -18.01
C GLU A 60 21.51 -16.06 -19.54
N ALA A 61 21.92 -14.90 -20.06
CA ALA A 61 22.09 -14.69 -21.51
C ALA A 61 23.56 -14.76 -21.99
N LEU A 62 24.49 -15.20 -21.14
CA LEU A 62 25.91 -15.37 -21.48
C LEU A 62 26.45 -16.68 -20.91
N ALA A 63 26.07 -17.81 -21.52
CA ALA A 63 26.79 -19.07 -21.46
C ALA A 63 26.70 -19.79 -22.82
#